data_AF-A0A819CG97-F1
#
_entry.id   AF-A0A819CG97-F1
#
_cell.length_a   1.000
_cell.length_b   1.000
_cell.length_c   1.000
_cell.angle_alpha   90.00
_cell.angle_beta   90.00
_cell.angle_gamma   90.00
#
_symmetry.space_group_name_H-M   'P 1'
#
loop_
_entity.id
_entity.type
_entity.pdbx_description
1 polymer ?
#
loop_
_entity_poly.entity_id
_entity_poly.type
_entity_poly.pdbx_seq_one_letter_code
_entity_poly.pdbx_strand_id
1 'polypeptide(L)'
;YRNVFEQFSAVVRTHYPNITVIGENHPPSPLKSLFARILLIIKLTLITCIALDQNIFAFINIATPRAYLWALQHKIHACIVIFFLSNFIESTLKSTGAFEISIDNVNLWSKLETGRLPSNDEFLQMLDRISLIIVSLVVLLTFYDLKRAYVNKLATKEKDSLSNDDFSTNDDISSIRTPKMKMQMAPMIKFRYCQTCGYQNIFKQYSELVRKHYPSIAVMGESYPPPPLRALIARILSTIKITLLICLLFGQNPFPFLNISTPKIYLWALQNKMYACLMIFFISNSLESYLMSTNAFEISIDDVPLWSKLETGRLPSNNEFIQMLQTFSSNTRL
;
A
#
# COMPACT_ATOMS: atom_id res chain seq x y z
N TYR A 1 -0.28 -7.17 -3.91
CA TYR A 1 0.47 -7.71 -2.76
C TYR A 1 0.31 -6.93 -1.46
N ARG A 2 -0.70 -6.04 -1.33
CA ARG A 2 -0.85 -5.21 -0.12
C ARG A 2 -1.08 -6.02 1.15
N ASN A 3 -1.97 -7.01 1.13
CA ASN A 3 -2.24 -7.85 2.31
C ASN A 3 -1.01 -8.67 2.74
N VAL A 4 -0.23 -9.15 1.76
CA VAL A 4 1.02 -9.89 2.01
C VAL A 4 2.07 -8.97 2.66
N PHE A 5 2.20 -7.75 2.15
CA PHE A 5 3.05 -6.73 2.76
C PHE A 5 2.63 -6.44 4.21
N GLU A 6 1.34 -6.24 4.46
CA GLU A 6 0.85 -5.97 5.82
C GLU A 6 1.18 -7.12 6.78
N GLN A 7 1.01 -8.37 6.34
CA GLN A 7 1.34 -9.56 7.12
C GLN A 7 2.82 -9.58 7.53
N PHE A 8 3.73 -9.43 6.57
CA PHE A 8 5.17 -9.40 6.87
C PHE A 8 5.54 -8.18 7.73
N SER A 9 4.94 -7.02 7.45
CA SER A 9 5.18 -5.80 8.22
C SER A 9 4.76 -5.96 9.68
N ALA A 10 3.67 -6.68 9.96
CA ALA A 10 3.21 -6.95 11.31
C ALA A 10 4.19 -7.84 12.09
N VAL A 11 4.76 -8.86 11.44
CA VAL A 11 5.78 -9.74 12.03
C VAL A 11 7.02 -8.93 12.41
N VAL A 12 7.53 -8.08 11.51
CA VAL A 12 8.70 -7.23 11.78
C VAL A 12 8.42 -6.24 12.88
N ARG A 13 7.28 -5.55 12.87
CA ARG A 13 6.93 -4.59 13.93
C ARG A 13 6.79 -5.25 15.31
N THR A 14 6.39 -6.52 15.34
CA THR A 14 6.26 -7.28 16.60
C THR A 14 7.61 -7.71 17.15
N HIS A 15 8.52 -8.20 16.30
CA HIS A 15 9.82 -8.74 16.73
C HIS A 15 10.92 -7.67 16.80
N TYR A 16 10.83 -6.62 15.99
CA TYR A 16 11.85 -5.57 15.85
C TYR A 16 11.19 -4.18 15.85
N PRO A 17 10.79 -3.67 17.03
CA PRO A 17 10.04 -2.40 17.15
C PRO A 17 10.83 -1.17 16.69
N ASN A 18 12.16 -1.27 16.63
CA ASN A 18 13.04 -0.19 16.21
C ASN A 18 13.27 -0.12 14.69
N ILE A 19 12.76 -1.09 13.92
CA ILE A 19 12.92 -1.15 12.45
C ILE A 19 11.73 -0.47 11.78
N THR A 20 12.01 0.51 10.92
CA THR A 20 10.97 1.17 10.12
C THR A 20 10.70 0.37 8.84
N VAL A 21 9.49 -0.16 8.71
CA VAL A 21 9.06 -0.86 7.49
C VAL A 21 8.42 0.13 6.51
N ILE A 22 9.02 0.29 5.34
CA ILE A 22 8.51 1.15 4.25
C ILE A 22 8.04 0.26 3.10
N GLY A 23 6.85 0.53 2.58
CA GLY A 23 6.31 -0.15 1.41
C GLY A 23 6.25 0.79 0.21
N GLU A 24 6.94 0.44 -0.86
CA GLU A 24 6.94 1.19 -2.11
C GLU A 24 6.43 0.34 -3.28
N ASN A 25 5.92 1.01 -4.32
CA ASN A 25 5.53 0.33 -5.54
C ASN A 25 6.77 0.02 -6.37
N HIS A 26 7.01 -1.27 -6.63
CA HIS A 26 8.11 -1.67 -7.50
C HIS A 26 7.92 -1.06 -8.90
N PRO A 27 8.89 -0.26 -9.40
CA PRO A 27 8.76 0.41 -10.68
C PRO A 27 8.70 -0.62 -11.83
N PRO A 28 7.92 -0.38 -12.89
CA PRO A 28 7.98 -1.22 -14.09
C PRO A 28 9.35 -1.09 -14.75
N SER A 29 9.78 -2.17 -15.43
CA SER A 29 11.05 -2.18 -16.14
C SER A 29 11.12 -1.03 -17.17
N PRO A 30 12.32 -0.49 -17.47
CA PRO A 30 12.46 0.64 -18.39
C PRO A 30 11.78 0.42 -19.74
N LEU A 31 11.88 -0.80 -20.29
CA LEU A 31 11.22 -1.19 -21.53
C LEU A 31 9.68 -1.15 -21.42
N LYS A 32 9.11 -1.73 -20.35
CA LYS A 32 7.65 -1.69 -20.12
C LYS A 32 7.15 -0.26 -19.93
N SER A 33 7.92 0.56 -19.22
CA SER A 33 7.63 1.99 -19.02
C SER A 33 7.66 2.77 -20.35
N LEU A 34 8.66 2.51 -21.21
CA LEU A 34 8.75 3.10 -22.55
C LEU A 34 7.54 2.71 -23.40
N PHE A 35 7.20 1.43 -23.47
CA PHE A 35 6.02 0.96 -24.21
C PHE A 35 4.73 1.61 -23.71
N ALA A 36 4.54 1.73 -22.40
CA ALA A 36 3.36 2.39 -21.83
C ALA A 36 3.28 3.87 -22.25
N ARG A 37 4.42 4.58 -22.31
CA ARG A 37 4.47 5.99 -22.78
C ARG A 37 4.17 6.12 -24.27
N ILE A 38 4.72 5.23 -25.09
CA ILE A 38 4.44 5.20 -26.53
C ILE A 38 2.95 4.92 -26.76
N LEU A 39 2.38 3.96 -26.04
CA LEU A 39 0.97 3.60 -26.14
C LEU A 39 0.05 4.75 -25.72
N LEU A 40 0.43 5.53 -24.71
CA LEU A 40 -0.25 6.76 -24.32
C LEU A 40 -0.28 7.79 -25.45
N ILE A 41 0.86 8.03 -26.11
CA ILE A 41 0.95 8.98 -27.23
C ILE A 41 0.08 8.49 -28.39
N ILE A 42 0.21 7.22 -28.79
CA ILE A 42 -0.60 6.62 -29.86
C ILE A 42 -2.09 6.75 -29.56
N LYS A 43 -2.51 6.45 -28.32
CA LYS A 43 -3.90 6.57 -27.86
C LYS A 43 -4.42 8.01 -28.03
N LEU A 44 -3.69 9.00 -27.54
CA LEU A 44 -4.10 10.40 -27.60
C LEU A 44 -4.17 10.90 -29.05
N THR A 45 -3.20 10.54 -29.87
CA THR A 45 -3.18 10.88 -31.30
C THR A 45 -4.37 10.25 -32.03
N LEU A 46 -4.64 8.95 -31.84
CA LEU A 46 -5.78 8.27 -32.47
C LEU A 46 -7.12 8.87 -32.06
N ILE A 47 -7.34 9.09 -30.76
CA ILE A 47 -8.58 9.70 -30.25
C ILE A 47 -8.78 11.09 -30.84
N THR A 48 -7.72 11.91 -30.89
CA THR A 48 -7.79 13.27 -31.43
C THR A 48 -8.08 13.26 -32.93
N CYS A 49 -7.37 12.43 -33.71
CA CYS A 49 -7.62 12.32 -35.14
C CYS A 49 -9.03 11.83 -35.46
N ILE A 50 -9.54 10.83 -34.72
CA ILE A 50 -10.92 10.34 -34.90
C ILE A 50 -11.94 11.41 -34.51
N ALA A 51 -11.72 12.14 -33.41
CA ALA A 51 -12.62 13.21 -32.97
C ALA A 51 -12.70 14.36 -34.00
N LEU A 52 -11.59 14.66 -34.70
CA LEU A 52 -11.47 15.73 -35.69
C LEU A 52 -11.71 15.29 -37.15
N ASP A 53 -12.19 14.07 -37.39
CA ASP A 53 -12.35 13.48 -38.74
C ASP A 53 -11.08 13.46 -39.59
N GLN A 54 -9.91 13.43 -38.96
CA GLN A 54 -8.64 13.39 -39.66
C GLN A 54 -8.25 11.95 -39.95
N ASN A 55 -7.71 11.69 -41.15
CA ASN A 55 -7.17 10.39 -41.51
C ASN A 55 -5.65 10.37 -41.37
N ILE A 56 -5.17 9.94 -40.20
CA ILE A 56 -3.72 9.86 -39.94
C ILE A 56 -2.99 8.88 -40.87
N PHE A 57 -3.68 7.82 -41.34
CA PHE A 57 -3.08 6.83 -42.24
C PHE A 57 -2.82 7.42 -43.62
N ALA A 58 -3.70 8.30 -44.10
CA ALA A 58 -3.48 9.04 -45.34
C ALA A 58 -2.27 9.98 -45.23
N PHE A 59 -2.07 10.62 -44.07
CA PHE A 59 -0.91 11.50 -43.83
C PHE A 59 0.43 10.75 -43.88
N ILE A 60 0.47 9.50 -43.40
CA ILE A 60 1.66 8.64 -43.46
C ILE A 60 1.73 7.79 -44.74
N ASN A 61 0.88 8.06 -45.73
CA ASN A 61 0.78 7.37 -47.02
C ASN A 61 0.58 5.84 -46.91
N ILE A 62 -0.18 5.40 -45.90
CA ILE A 62 -0.55 4.00 -45.68
C ILE A 62 -2.04 3.82 -46.00
N ALA A 63 -2.38 2.69 -46.64
CA ALA A 63 -3.77 2.32 -46.90
C ALA A 63 -4.58 2.34 -45.60
N THR A 64 -5.68 3.10 -45.59
CA THR A 64 -6.48 3.30 -44.38
C THR A 64 -7.12 1.98 -43.94
N PRO A 65 -6.85 1.49 -42.72
CA PRO A 65 -7.42 0.26 -42.24
C PRO A 65 -8.95 0.33 -42.16
N ARG A 66 -9.63 -0.78 -42.48
CA ARG A 66 -11.10 -0.87 -42.35
C ARG A 66 -11.60 -0.52 -40.94
N ALA A 67 -10.87 -0.92 -39.90
CA ALA A 67 -11.20 -0.58 -38.52
C ALA A 67 -11.15 0.94 -38.27
N TYR A 68 -10.25 1.67 -38.93
CA TYR A 68 -10.18 3.12 -38.82
C TYR A 68 -11.32 3.80 -39.58
N LEU A 69 -11.70 3.28 -40.75
CA LEU A 69 -12.89 3.76 -41.47
C LEU A 69 -14.17 3.57 -40.64
N TRP A 70 -14.32 2.42 -39.98
CA TRP A 70 -15.40 2.20 -39.02
C TRP A 70 -15.33 3.17 -37.83
N ALA A 71 -14.13 3.47 -37.34
CA ALA A 71 -13.94 4.41 -36.24
C ALA A 71 -14.38 5.84 -36.59
N LEU A 72 -14.10 6.29 -37.81
CA LEU A 72 -14.58 7.59 -38.32
C LEU A 72 -16.11 7.65 -38.43
N GLN A 73 -16.76 6.52 -38.79
CA GLN A 73 -18.23 6.43 -38.82
C GLN A 73 -18.86 6.45 -37.43
N HIS A 74 -18.18 5.89 -36.42
CA HIS A 74 -18.69 5.73 -35.05
C HIS A 74 -17.77 6.37 -33.99
N LYS A 75 -17.42 7.64 -34.17
CA LYS A 75 -16.38 8.37 -33.40
C LYS A 75 -16.43 8.17 -31.89
N ILE A 76 -17.60 8.42 -31.27
CA ILE A 76 -17.74 8.32 -29.81
C ILE A 76 -17.44 6.90 -29.33
N HIS A 77 -17.95 5.89 -30.04
CA HIS A 77 -17.73 4.48 -29.72
C HIS A 77 -16.26 4.11 -29.89
N ALA A 78 -15.63 4.53 -30.98
CA ALA A 78 -14.23 4.28 -31.24
C ALA A 78 -13.32 4.93 -30.18
N CYS A 79 -13.58 6.19 -29.81
CA CYS A 79 -12.81 6.89 -28.77
C CYS A 79 -12.92 6.20 -27.40
N ILE A 80 -14.13 5.76 -27.02
CA ILE A 80 -14.36 5.02 -25.77
C ILE A 80 -13.60 3.67 -25.79
N VAL A 81 -13.73 2.90 -26.88
CA VAL A 81 -13.06 1.61 -27.02
C VAL A 81 -11.54 1.77 -26.98
N ILE A 82 -10.99 2.73 -27.72
CA ILE A 82 -9.54 3.03 -27.73
C ILE A 82 -9.10 3.44 -26.32
N PHE A 83 -9.83 4.34 -25.65
CA PHE A 83 -9.49 4.78 -24.30
C PHE A 83 -9.40 3.61 -23.31
N PHE A 84 -10.44 2.77 -23.25
CA PHE A 84 -10.49 1.67 -22.29
C PHE A 84 -9.54 0.54 -22.63
N LEU A 85 -9.45 0.13 -23.91
CA LEU A 85 -8.57 -0.95 -24.33
C LEU A 85 -7.10 -0.56 -24.12
N SER A 86 -6.72 0.65 -24.48
CA SER A 86 -5.38 1.15 -24.23
C SER A 86 -5.07 1.25 -22.74
N ASN A 87 -5.99 1.75 -21.91
CA ASN A 87 -5.78 1.80 -20.46
C ASN A 87 -5.64 0.40 -19.84
N PHE A 88 -6.36 -0.60 -20.34
CA PHE A 88 -6.21 -1.99 -19.92
C PHE A 88 -4.81 -2.54 -20.26
N ILE A 89 -4.33 -2.29 -21.48
CA ILE A 89 -2.98 -2.70 -21.91
C ILE A 89 -1.92 -1.96 -21.09
N GLU A 90 -2.06 -0.65 -20.88
CA GLU A 90 -1.16 0.14 -20.02
C GLU A 90 -1.11 -0.42 -18.59
N SER A 91 -2.26 -0.76 -18.02
CA SER A 91 -2.35 -1.36 -16.68
C SER A 91 -1.61 -2.69 -16.63
N THR A 92 -1.72 -3.50 -17.68
CA THR A 92 -1.03 -4.79 -17.78
C THR A 92 0.49 -4.60 -17.91
N LEU A 93 0.93 -3.61 -18.70
CA LEU A 93 2.35 -3.27 -18.86
C LEU A 93 2.96 -2.73 -17.56
N LYS A 94 2.22 -1.94 -16.80
CA LYS A 94 2.66 -1.39 -15.51
C LYS A 94 2.61 -2.43 -14.39
N SER A 95 1.87 -3.53 -14.55
CA SER A 95 1.86 -4.63 -13.60
C SER A 95 3.20 -5.37 -13.65
N THR A 96 3.95 -5.28 -12.54
CA THR A 96 5.28 -5.91 -12.43
C THR A 96 5.22 -7.32 -11.86
N GLY A 97 4.18 -7.63 -11.07
CA GLY A 97 4.09 -8.89 -10.34
C GLY A 97 5.17 -9.07 -9.25
N ALA A 98 6.04 -8.06 -9.07
CA ALA A 98 7.20 -8.10 -8.19
C ALA A 98 6.78 -7.99 -6.71
N PHE A 99 7.56 -8.66 -5.88
CA PHE A 99 7.53 -8.50 -4.43
C PHE A 99 8.97 -8.65 -3.95
N GLU A 100 9.55 -7.55 -3.49
CA GLU A 100 10.94 -7.49 -3.09
C GLU A 100 11.05 -7.06 -1.63
N ILE A 101 11.94 -7.71 -0.91
CA ILE A 101 12.23 -7.44 0.49
C ILE A 101 13.70 -7.04 0.56
N SER A 102 13.97 -5.84 1.03
CA SER A 102 15.32 -5.34 1.21
C SER A 102 15.46 -4.66 2.57
N ILE A 103 16.68 -4.68 3.11
CA ILE A 103 17.07 -3.93 4.32
C ILE A 103 18.25 -3.05 3.92
N ASP A 104 18.14 -1.74 4.14
CA ASP A 104 19.17 -0.74 3.80
C ASP A 104 19.72 -0.90 2.37
N ASN A 105 18.81 -1.11 1.40
CA ASN A 105 19.10 -1.37 -0.02
C ASN A 105 19.82 -2.70 -0.33
N VAL A 106 20.05 -3.57 0.66
CA VAL A 106 20.49 -4.95 0.42
C VAL A 106 19.26 -5.80 0.14
N ASN A 107 19.18 -6.36 -1.07
CA ASN A 107 18.10 -7.25 -1.46
C ASN A 107 18.20 -8.57 -0.67
N LEU A 108 17.16 -8.88 0.09
CA LEU A 108 17.05 -10.11 0.85
C LEU A 108 16.25 -11.14 0.09
N TRP A 109 15.17 -10.72 -0.57
CA TRP A 109 14.31 -11.60 -1.35
C TRP A 109 13.75 -10.88 -2.57
N SER A 110 13.90 -11.48 -3.75
CA SER A 110 13.12 -11.08 -4.93
C SER A 110 12.22 -12.22 -5.39
N LYS A 111 10.91 -11.94 -5.45
CA LYS A 111 9.96 -12.85 -6.09
C LYS A 111 10.25 -13.05 -7.58
N LEU A 112 10.83 -12.05 -8.24
CA LEU A 112 11.13 -12.15 -9.68
C LEU A 112 12.20 -13.21 -9.95
N GLU A 113 13.15 -13.36 -9.04
CA GLU A 113 14.22 -14.37 -9.11
C GLU A 113 13.74 -15.73 -8.59
N THR A 114 13.07 -15.74 -7.44
CA THR A 114 12.68 -16.98 -6.75
C THR A 114 11.38 -17.59 -7.27
N GLY A 115 10.57 -16.84 -8.03
CA GLY A 115 9.26 -17.25 -8.55
C GLY A 115 8.14 -17.34 -7.51
N ARG A 116 8.45 -17.22 -6.21
CA ARG A 116 7.49 -17.37 -5.11
C ARG A 116 7.70 -16.34 -4.00
N LEU A 117 6.71 -16.27 -3.11
CA LEU A 117 6.85 -15.53 -1.85
C LEU A 117 7.63 -16.39 -0.85
N PRO A 118 8.38 -15.77 0.08
CA PRO A 118 9.01 -16.50 1.17
C PRO A 118 7.94 -17.04 2.12
N SER A 119 8.21 -18.19 2.73
CA SER A 119 7.43 -18.68 3.87
C SER A 119 7.72 -17.84 5.12
N ASN A 120 6.84 -17.91 6.13
CA ASN A 120 7.05 -17.17 7.38
C ASN A 120 8.37 -17.58 8.06
N ASP A 121 8.72 -18.87 8.03
CA ASP A 121 9.94 -19.39 8.65
C ASP A 121 11.19 -18.91 7.90
N GLU A 122 11.17 -18.94 6.56
CA GLU A 122 12.26 -18.40 5.74
C GLU A 122 12.44 -16.90 6.01
N PHE A 123 11.33 -16.15 6.08
CA PHE A 123 11.38 -14.73 6.37
C PHE A 123 12.00 -14.42 7.74
N LEU A 124 11.62 -15.16 8.78
CA LEU A 124 12.22 -15.02 10.11
C LEU A 124 13.70 -15.40 10.12
N GLN A 125 14.08 -16.51 9.47
CA GLN A 125 15.48 -16.92 9.35
C GLN A 125 16.34 -15.86 8.66
N MET A 126 15.79 -15.17 7.66
CA MET A 126 16.50 -14.07 6.97
C MET A 126 16.76 -12.89 7.92
N LEU A 127 15.79 -12.54 8.77
CA LEU A 127 15.94 -11.48 9.77
C LEU A 127 16.95 -11.87 10.87
N ASP A 128 16.87 -13.10 11.36
CA ASP A 128 17.77 -13.61 12.40
C ASP A 128 19.23 -13.67 11.93
N ARG A 129 19.48 -14.10 10.68
CA ARG A 129 20.84 -14.10 10.11
C ARG A 129 21.49 -12.72 10.12
N ILE A 130 20.72 -11.68 9.82
CA ILE A 130 21.22 -10.30 9.83
C ILE A 130 21.49 -9.83 11.25
N SER A 131 20.59 -10.13 12.20
CA SER A 131 20.81 -9.84 13.61
C SER A 131 22.09 -10.48 14.14
N LEU A 132 22.35 -11.74 13.79
CA LEU A 132 23.58 -12.45 14.17
C LEU A 132 24.84 -11.83 13.56
N ILE A 133 24.79 -11.38 12.30
CA ILE A 133 25.92 -10.69 11.65
C ILE A 133 26.23 -9.37 12.38
N ILE A 134 25.20 -8.59 12.71
CA ILE A 134 25.36 -7.31 13.43
C ILE A 134 25.94 -7.55 14.83
N VAL A 135 25.43 -8.52 15.58
CA VAL A 135 25.95 -8.87 16.91
C VAL A 135 27.40 -9.33 16.83
N SER A 136 27.74 -10.17 15.86
CA SER A 136 29.12 -10.63 15.63
C SER A 136 30.06 -9.45 15.33
N LEU A 137 29.62 -8.49 14.52
CA LEU A 137 30.40 -7.30 14.17
C LEU A 137 30.60 -6.38 15.39
N VAL A 138 29.58 -6.18 16.23
CA VAL A 138 29.69 -5.43 17.49
C VAL A 138 30.66 -6.11 18.47
N VAL A 139 30.59 -7.44 18.60
CA VAL A 139 31.53 -8.21 19.44
C VAL A 139 32.97 -8.07 18.93
N LEU A 140 33.19 -8.12 17.61
CA LEU A 140 34.51 -7.92 17.01
C LEU A 140 35.04 -6.50 17.25
N LEU A 141 34.21 -5.47 17.09
CA LEU A 141 34.59 -4.08 17.34
C LEU A 141 34.92 -3.85 18.82
N THR A 142 34.07 -4.34 19.73
CA THR A 142 34.34 -4.24 21.18
C THR A 142 35.62 -4.98 21.58
N PHE A 143 35.89 -6.16 21.00
CA PHE A 143 37.15 -6.88 21.21
C PHE A 143 38.36 -6.11 20.67
N TYR A 144 38.23 -5.49 19.49
CA TYR A 144 39.28 -4.63 18.93
C TYR A 144 39.58 -3.43 19.83
N ASP A 145 38.54 -2.76 20.34
CA ASP A 145 38.69 -1.63 21.25
C ASP A 145 39.30 -2.04 22.60
N LEU A 146 38.89 -3.19 23.15
CA LEU A 146 39.49 -3.78 24.34
C LEU A 146 40.98 -4.09 24.14
N LYS A 147 41.34 -4.70 23.01
CA LYS A 147 42.72 -4.99 22.66
C LYS A 147 43.53 -3.69 22.51
N ARG A 148 42.97 -2.69 21.85
CA ARG A 148 43.59 -1.37 21.69
C ARG A 148 43.81 -0.68 23.04
N ALA A 149 42.81 -0.69 23.91
CA ALA A 149 42.91 -0.13 25.26
C ALA A 149 43.95 -0.88 26.12
N TYR A 150 44.02 -2.21 26.03
CA TYR A 150 45.01 -3.02 26.72
C TYR A 150 46.45 -2.71 26.25
N VAL A 151 46.67 -2.61 24.94
CA VAL A 151 47.98 -2.24 24.38
C VAL A 151 48.39 -0.83 24.80
N ASN A 152 47.46 0.14 24.77
CA ASN A 152 47.72 1.50 25.26
C ASN A 152 48.03 1.52 26.77
N LYS A 153 47.42 0.63 27.55
CA LYS A 153 47.69 0.48 28.99
C LYS A 153 49.07 -0.14 29.25
N LEU A 154 49.52 -1.08 28.43
CA LEU A 154 50.90 -1.59 28.47
C LEU A 154 51.91 -0.49 28.11
N ALA A 155 51.62 0.32 27.08
CA ALA A 155 52.48 1.43 26.66
C ALA A 155 52.55 2.59 27.67
N THR A 156 51.55 2.72 28.55
CA THR A 156 51.54 3.70 29.66
C THR A 156 52.16 3.13 30.93
N LYS A 157 52.01 1.83 31.20
CA LYS A 157 52.68 1.16 32.33
C LYS A 157 54.21 1.12 32.19
N GLU A 158 54.73 1.20 30.96
CA GLU A 158 56.16 1.36 30.68
C GLU A 158 56.65 2.81 30.90
N LYS A 159 55.73 3.80 30.98
CA LYS A 159 56.03 5.21 31.29
C LYS A 159 55.87 5.57 32.76
N ASP A 160 55.04 4.85 33.52
CA ASP A 160 54.73 5.17 34.93
C ASP A 160 55.63 4.45 35.96
N SER A 161 56.67 3.71 35.53
CA SER A 161 57.66 3.13 36.45
C SER A 161 58.71 4.14 36.94
N LEU A 162 58.30 5.38 37.21
CA LEU A 162 59.09 6.41 37.89
C LEU A 162 58.16 7.40 38.61
N SER A 163 57.47 6.97 39.66
CA SER A 163 57.20 7.79 40.87
C SER A 163 56.26 7.05 41.83
N ASN A 164 56.50 7.31 43.10
CA ASN A 164 56.13 6.51 44.27
C ASN A 164 54.90 7.08 45.01
N ASP A 165 54.32 6.19 45.83
CA ASP A 165 53.67 6.37 47.15
C ASP A 165 52.34 7.15 47.29
N ASP A 166 51.28 6.45 47.74
CA ASP A 166 50.70 6.52 49.10
C ASP A 166 49.16 6.27 49.22
N PHE A 167 48.84 5.41 50.20
CA PHE A 167 47.74 5.47 51.20
C PHE A 167 46.21 5.38 50.86
N SER A 168 45.64 4.21 51.24
CA SER A 168 44.43 3.97 52.07
C SER A 168 42.99 3.76 51.51
N THR A 169 42.39 2.71 52.09
CA THR A 169 41.00 2.46 52.56
C THR A 169 39.84 2.07 51.62
N ASN A 170 39.43 0.80 51.80
CA ASN A 170 38.11 0.24 52.16
C ASN A 170 36.83 0.39 51.29
N ASP A 171 36.21 -0.79 51.14
CA ASP A 171 34.77 -1.14 51.23
C ASP A 171 33.77 -0.63 50.18
N ASP A 172 33.29 -1.52 49.31
CA ASP A 172 31.95 -2.16 49.43
C ASP A 172 31.47 -2.77 48.09
N ILE A 173 31.15 -4.07 48.13
CA ILE A 173 30.51 -4.82 47.04
C ILE A 173 29.00 -4.57 47.11
N SER A 174 28.47 -3.81 46.16
CA SER A 174 27.01 -3.68 45.95
C SER A 174 26.56 -4.45 44.70
N SER A 175 25.64 -5.39 44.94
CA SER A 175 25.01 -6.26 43.95
C SER A 175 24.14 -5.47 42.96
N ILE A 176 24.41 -5.64 41.65
CA ILE A 176 23.54 -5.12 40.59
C ILE A 176 22.29 -6.00 40.51
N ARG A 177 21.15 -5.46 40.94
CA ARG A 177 19.82 -6.02 40.66
C ARG A 177 19.43 -5.62 39.24
N THR A 178 19.10 -6.61 38.41
CA THR A 178 18.49 -6.40 37.10
C THR A 178 17.07 -5.86 37.27
N PRO A 179 16.68 -4.76 36.58
CA PRO A 179 15.30 -4.31 36.60
C PRO A 179 14.46 -5.23 35.71
N LYS A 180 13.47 -5.90 36.31
CA LYS A 180 12.37 -6.55 35.59
C LYS A 180 11.56 -5.48 34.86
N MET A 181 11.68 -5.44 33.55
CA MET A 181 10.89 -4.58 32.67
C MET A 181 9.44 -5.09 32.65
N LYS A 182 8.51 -4.36 33.26
CA LYS A 182 7.07 -4.56 33.05
C LYS A 182 6.77 -4.11 31.62
N MET A 183 6.30 -5.03 30.80
CA MET A 183 5.81 -4.74 29.45
C MET A 183 4.48 -3.98 29.56
N GLN A 184 4.57 -2.67 29.67
CA GLN A 184 3.42 -1.77 29.60
C GLN A 184 3.10 -1.59 28.12
N MET A 185 1.95 -2.14 27.68
CA MET A 185 1.50 -2.00 26.30
C MET A 185 1.37 -0.51 25.98
N ALA A 186 2.09 -0.05 24.95
CA ALA A 186 2.00 1.32 24.51
C ALA A 186 0.56 1.62 24.02
N PRO A 187 -0.03 2.76 24.39
CA PRO A 187 -1.36 3.14 23.94
C PRO A 187 -1.37 3.26 22.41
N MET A 188 -2.47 2.81 21.80
CA MET A 188 -2.60 2.69 20.35
C MET A 188 -3.65 3.66 19.80
N ILE A 189 -3.23 4.52 18.87
CA ILE A 189 -4.15 5.35 18.09
C ILE A 189 -4.52 4.60 16.80
N LYS A 190 -5.81 4.35 16.63
CA LYS A 190 -6.41 3.66 15.48
C LYS A 190 -7.19 4.65 14.63
N PHE A 191 -6.84 4.73 13.36
CA PHE A 191 -7.53 5.51 12.33
C PHE A 191 -8.34 4.57 11.44
N ARG A 192 -9.67 4.72 11.41
CA ARG A 192 -10.53 3.98 10.46
C ARG A 192 -11.01 4.93 9.38
N TYR A 193 -10.68 4.68 8.12
CA TYR A 193 -11.03 5.59 7.05
C TYR A 193 -11.46 4.90 5.76
N CYS A 194 -12.23 5.61 4.94
CA CYS A 194 -12.60 5.16 3.60
C CYS A 194 -11.37 5.16 2.67
N GLN A 195 -10.82 3.99 2.36
CA GLN A 195 -9.62 3.89 1.52
C GLN A 195 -9.86 4.34 0.07
N THR A 196 -11.06 4.14 -0.46
CA THR A 196 -11.45 4.54 -1.82
C THR A 196 -11.77 6.02 -1.97
N CYS A 197 -11.92 6.75 -0.85
CA CYS A 197 -12.28 8.16 -0.83
C CYS A 197 -11.07 9.13 -0.78
N GLY A 198 -9.84 8.62 -0.91
CA GLY A 198 -8.64 9.46 -0.93
C GLY A 198 -8.06 9.87 0.44
N TYR A 199 -8.58 9.33 1.55
CA TYR A 199 -8.11 9.68 2.91
C TYR A 199 -6.71 9.18 3.29
N GLN A 200 -6.04 8.43 2.41
CA GLN A 200 -4.71 7.90 2.69
C GLN A 200 -3.68 9.01 2.97
N ASN A 201 -3.75 10.14 2.26
CA ASN A 201 -2.81 11.24 2.47
C ASN A 201 -3.06 11.96 3.80
N ILE A 202 -4.33 12.11 4.18
CA ILE A 202 -4.74 12.72 5.45
C ILE A 202 -4.30 11.83 6.63
N PHE A 203 -4.50 10.52 6.52
CA PHE A 203 -3.99 9.56 7.49
C PHE A 203 -2.46 9.66 7.65
N LYS A 204 -1.71 9.73 6.54
CA LYS A 204 -0.25 9.90 6.57
C LYS A 204 0.16 11.17 7.32
N GLN A 205 -0.49 12.29 7.00
CA GLN A 205 -0.24 13.57 7.66
C GLN A 205 -0.46 13.50 9.18
N TYR A 206 -1.60 12.94 9.63
CA TYR A 206 -1.83 12.78 11.07
C TYR A 206 -0.86 11.78 11.70
N SER A 207 -0.50 10.72 11.00
CA SER A 207 0.46 9.72 11.49
C SER A 207 1.83 10.34 11.73
N GLU A 208 2.31 11.18 10.81
CA GLU A 208 3.56 11.94 10.96
C GLU A 208 3.49 12.90 12.16
N LEU A 209 2.35 13.56 12.33
CA LEU A 209 2.12 14.48 13.42
C LEU A 209 2.15 13.76 14.78
N VAL A 210 1.48 12.61 14.91
CA VAL A 210 1.53 11.78 16.12
C VAL A 210 2.96 11.33 16.39
N ARG A 211 3.66 10.80 15.39
CA ARG A 211 5.05 10.32 15.56
C ARG A 211 6.00 11.42 16.03
N LYS A 212 5.77 12.66 15.59
CA LYS A 212 6.57 13.82 15.98
C LYS A 212 6.33 14.25 17.44
N HIS A 213 5.08 14.25 17.89
CA HIS A 213 4.71 14.76 19.22
C HIS A 213 4.66 13.66 20.30
N TYR A 214 4.42 12.42 19.91
CA TYR A 214 4.21 11.27 20.79
C TYR A 214 4.90 10.00 20.23
N PRO A 215 6.25 9.90 20.31
CA PRO A 215 7.00 8.80 19.71
C PRO A 215 6.71 7.44 20.34
N SER A 216 6.19 7.42 21.57
CA SER A 216 5.86 6.19 22.31
C SER A 216 4.48 5.61 21.95
N ILE A 217 3.67 6.30 21.13
CA ILE A 217 2.31 5.87 20.78
C ILE A 217 2.31 5.12 19.46
N ALA A 218 1.70 3.93 19.43
CA ALA A 218 1.56 3.16 18.20
C ALA A 218 0.43 3.73 17.32
N VAL A 219 0.67 3.88 16.01
CA VAL A 219 -0.32 4.38 15.04
C VAL A 219 -0.73 3.27 14.08
N MET A 220 -2.03 2.99 14.01
CA MET A 220 -2.62 1.97 13.14
C MET A 220 -3.66 2.58 12.19
N GLY A 221 -3.63 2.18 10.92
CA GLY A 221 -4.61 2.57 9.91
C GLY A 221 -5.41 1.37 9.43
N GLU A 222 -6.73 1.45 9.52
CA GLU A 222 -7.66 0.39 9.10
C GLU A 222 -8.69 0.93 8.09
N SER A 223 -9.23 0.03 7.26
CA SER A 223 -10.34 0.38 6.38
C SER A 223 -11.64 0.46 7.17
N TYR A 224 -12.36 1.57 7.04
CA TYR A 224 -13.70 1.68 7.61
C TYR A 224 -14.69 0.75 6.88
N PRO A 225 -15.43 -0.13 7.56
CA PRO A 225 -16.35 -1.05 6.91
C PRO A 225 -17.58 -0.31 6.36
N PRO A 226 -18.05 -0.63 5.14
CA PRO A 226 -19.29 -0.08 4.61
C PRO A 226 -20.51 -0.55 5.41
N PRO A 227 -21.55 0.30 5.52
CA PRO A 227 -22.82 -0.09 6.14
C PRO A 227 -23.34 -1.41 5.55
N PRO A 228 -23.88 -2.33 6.37
CA PRO A 228 -24.21 -3.69 5.95
C PRO A 228 -25.18 -3.73 4.77
N LEU A 229 -26.16 -2.80 4.70
CA LEU A 229 -27.08 -2.69 3.58
C LEU A 229 -26.37 -2.31 2.27
N ARG A 230 -25.45 -1.33 2.30
CA ARG A 230 -24.68 -0.92 1.12
C ARG A 230 -23.75 -2.04 0.65
N ALA A 231 -23.12 -2.73 1.60
CA ALA A 231 -22.26 -3.88 1.32
C ALA A 231 -23.06 -5.04 0.68
N LEU A 232 -24.28 -5.29 1.16
CA LEU A 232 -25.18 -6.29 0.58
C LEU A 232 -25.57 -5.93 -0.85
N ILE A 233 -25.98 -4.69 -1.11
CA ILE A 233 -26.33 -4.22 -2.45
C ILE A 233 -25.13 -4.35 -3.39
N ALA A 234 -23.93 -3.97 -2.95
CA ALA A 234 -22.70 -4.10 -3.75
C ALA A 234 -22.41 -5.56 -4.11
N ARG A 235 -22.60 -6.50 -3.16
CA ARG A 235 -22.44 -7.94 -3.42
C ARG A 235 -23.44 -8.46 -4.45
N ILE A 236 -24.73 -8.13 -4.28
CA ILE A 236 -25.80 -8.52 -5.22
C ILE A 236 -25.50 -7.97 -6.62
N LEU A 237 -25.12 -6.69 -6.71
CA LEU A 237 -24.75 -6.04 -7.97
C LEU A 237 -23.58 -6.75 -8.64
N SER A 238 -22.55 -7.14 -7.88
CA SER A 238 -21.40 -7.87 -8.40
C SER A 238 -21.79 -9.24 -8.94
N THR A 239 -22.68 -9.97 -8.26
CA THR A 239 -23.22 -11.25 -8.74
C THR A 239 -24.01 -11.06 -10.05
N ILE A 240 -24.93 -10.10 -10.08
CA ILE A 240 -25.74 -9.80 -11.28
C ILE A 240 -24.84 -9.43 -12.47
N LYS A 241 -23.81 -8.61 -12.24
CA LYS A 241 -22.81 -8.23 -13.26
C LYS A 241 -22.17 -9.46 -13.89
N ILE A 242 -21.67 -10.39 -13.09
CA ILE A 242 -21.00 -11.61 -13.60
C ILE A 242 -21.99 -12.48 -14.37
N THR A 243 -23.22 -12.68 -13.86
CA THR A 243 -24.26 -13.43 -14.56
C THR A 243 -24.59 -12.80 -15.92
N LEU A 244 -24.79 -11.49 -15.97
CA LEU A 244 -25.09 -10.77 -17.22
C LEU A 244 -23.94 -10.87 -18.22
N LEU A 245 -22.68 -10.73 -17.77
CA LEU A 245 -21.50 -10.89 -18.63
C LEU A 245 -21.42 -12.28 -19.22
N ILE A 246 -21.65 -13.33 -18.43
CA ILE A 246 -21.66 -14.72 -18.89
C ILE A 246 -22.77 -14.91 -19.94
N CYS A 247 -24.02 -14.53 -19.62
CA CYS A 247 -25.14 -14.65 -20.57
C CYS A 247 -24.84 -13.93 -21.89
N LEU A 248 -24.25 -12.73 -21.83
CA LEU A 248 -23.96 -11.94 -23.02
C LEU A 248 -22.85 -12.55 -23.89
N LEU A 249 -21.79 -13.09 -23.27
CA LEU A 249 -20.71 -13.77 -23.99
C LEU A 249 -21.23 -15.01 -24.73
N PHE A 250 -22.09 -15.80 -24.09
CA PHE A 250 -22.74 -16.96 -24.71
C PHE A 250 -23.90 -16.59 -25.66
N GLY A 251 -24.22 -15.30 -25.79
CA GLY A 251 -25.35 -14.83 -26.61
C GLY A 251 -26.72 -15.30 -26.11
N GLN A 252 -26.81 -15.71 -24.85
CA GLN A 252 -28.03 -16.19 -24.22
C GLN A 252 -28.85 -15.03 -23.68
N ASN A 253 -30.17 -15.17 -23.73
CA ASN A 253 -31.11 -14.19 -23.22
C ASN A 253 -31.75 -14.71 -21.92
N PRO A 254 -31.44 -14.11 -20.75
CA PRO A 254 -31.97 -14.58 -19.48
C PRO A 254 -33.43 -14.15 -19.24
N PHE A 255 -33.92 -13.10 -19.94
CA PHE A 255 -35.25 -12.52 -19.70
C PHE A 255 -36.42 -13.46 -19.98
N PRO A 256 -36.40 -14.27 -21.06
CA PRO A 256 -37.41 -15.30 -21.29
C PRO A 256 -37.53 -16.32 -20.15
N PHE A 257 -36.42 -16.70 -19.51
CA PHE A 257 -36.45 -17.63 -18.36
C PHE A 257 -37.11 -17.01 -17.12
N LEU A 258 -37.17 -15.68 -17.05
CA LEU A 258 -37.82 -14.93 -15.97
C LEU A 258 -39.28 -14.56 -16.32
N ASN A 259 -39.82 -15.02 -17.46
CA ASN A 259 -41.12 -14.60 -18.01
C ASN A 259 -41.25 -13.07 -18.19
N ILE A 260 -40.15 -12.37 -18.46
CA ILE A 260 -40.14 -10.92 -18.72
C ILE A 260 -39.84 -10.66 -20.19
N SER A 261 -40.55 -9.72 -20.81
CA SER A 261 -40.26 -9.28 -22.18
C SER A 261 -38.83 -8.75 -22.27
N THR A 262 -38.08 -9.19 -23.28
CA THR A 262 -36.66 -8.80 -23.42
C THR A 262 -36.53 -7.30 -23.64
N PRO A 263 -35.76 -6.59 -22.79
CA PRO A 263 -35.54 -5.16 -22.96
C PRO A 263 -34.81 -4.85 -24.27
N LYS A 264 -35.19 -3.74 -24.94
CA LYS A 264 -34.51 -3.26 -26.16
C LYS A 264 -33.01 -3.05 -25.96
N ILE A 265 -32.60 -2.58 -24.78
CA ILE A 265 -31.18 -2.40 -24.42
C ILE A 265 -30.41 -3.72 -24.43
N TYR A 266 -31.06 -4.84 -24.04
CA TYR A 266 -30.42 -6.15 -24.03
C TYR A 266 -30.34 -6.75 -25.44
N LEU A 267 -31.36 -6.52 -26.28
CA LEU A 267 -31.30 -6.89 -27.70
C LEU A 267 -30.15 -6.18 -28.43
N TRP A 268 -29.99 -4.88 -28.17
CA TRP A 268 -28.85 -4.12 -28.68
C TRP A 268 -27.50 -4.64 -28.12
N ALA A 269 -27.47 -5.06 -26.85
CA ALA A 269 -26.28 -5.63 -26.23
C ALA A 269 -25.86 -6.96 -26.88
N LEU A 270 -26.83 -7.80 -27.26
CA LEU A 270 -26.57 -9.05 -27.98
C LEU A 270 -26.00 -8.81 -29.38
N GLN A 271 -26.37 -7.70 -30.03
CA GLN A 271 -25.81 -7.27 -31.32
C GLN A 271 -24.38 -6.71 -31.16
N ASN A 272 -24.09 -6.06 -30.03
CA ASN A 272 -22.82 -5.38 -29.75
C ASN A 272 -22.09 -5.96 -28.52
N LYS A 273 -21.89 -7.29 -28.51
CA LYS A 273 -21.44 -8.06 -27.33
C LYS A 273 -20.21 -7.48 -26.64
N MET A 274 -19.16 -7.19 -27.40
CA MET A 274 -17.90 -6.67 -26.84
C MET A 274 -18.09 -5.30 -26.16
N TYR A 275 -18.85 -4.41 -26.79
CA TYR A 275 -19.14 -3.08 -26.22
C TYR A 275 -19.99 -3.19 -24.96
N ALA A 276 -21.06 -3.96 -25.03
CA ALA A 276 -21.97 -4.13 -23.90
C ALA A 276 -21.29 -4.83 -22.72
N CYS A 277 -20.41 -5.81 -22.96
CA CYS A 277 -19.57 -6.40 -21.91
C CYS A 277 -18.70 -5.35 -21.21
N LEU A 278 -17.98 -4.52 -21.98
CA LEU A 278 -17.14 -3.46 -21.41
C LEU A 278 -17.99 -2.46 -20.61
N MET A 279 -19.11 -2.01 -21.17
CA MET A 279 -19.98 -1.03 -20.53
C MET A 279 -20.59 -1.56 -19.23
N ILE A 280 -21.11 -2.80 -19.22
CA ILE A 280 -21.62 -3.46 -18.01
C ILE A 280 -20.53 -3.58 -16.96
N PHE A 281 -19.31 -4.00 -17.35
CA PHE A 281 -18.19 -4.15 -16.44
C PHE A 281 -17.80 -2.81 -15.79
N PHE A 282 -17.62 -1.76 -16.58
CA PHE A 282 -17.21 -0.46 -16.06
C PHE A 282 -18.28 0.21 -15.20
N ILE A 283 -19.52 0.30 -15.69
CA ILE A 283 -20.62 0.95 -14.94
C ILE A 283 -20.85 0.22 -13.62
N SER A 284 -20.89 -1.11 -13.64
CA SER A 284 -21.11 -1.89 -12.43
C SER A 284 -19.96 -1.72 -11.44
N ASN A 285 -18.70 -1.73 -11.89
CA ASN A 285 -17.55 -1.51 -11.00
C ASN A 285 -17.53 -0.09 -10.41
N SER A 286 -17.92 0.92 -11.18
CA SER A 286 -18.07 2.30 -10.68
C SER A 286 -19.17 2.39 -9.62
N LEU A 287 -20.31 1.74 -9.84
CA LEU A 287 -21.42 1.72 -8.90
C LEU A 287 -21.10 0.91 -7.64
N GLU A 288 -20.43 -0.25 -7.77
CA GLU A 288 -19.88 -1.01 -6.64
C GLU A 288 -18.92 -0.16 -5.82
N SER A 289 -18.01 0.57 -6.48
CA SER A 289 -17.05 1.45 -5.80
C SER A 289 -17.75 2.59 -5.04
N TYR A 290 -18.82 3.14 -5.64
CA TYR A 290 -19.64 4.16 -4.99
C TYR A 290 -20.36 3.62 -3.75
N LEU A 291 -20.98 2.43 -3.85
CA LEU A 291 -21.65 1.78 -2.72
C LEU A 291 -20.70 1.45 -1.58
N MET A 292 -19.46 1.08 -1.90
CA MET A 292 -18.41 0.81 -0.93
C MET A 292 -17.77 2.08 -0.35
N SER A 293 -18.02 3.26 -0.94
CA SER A 293 -17.52 4.52 -0.43
C SER A 293 -18.35 4.99 0.77
N THR A 294 -17.73 4.99 1.96
CA THR A 294 -18.39 5.41 3.20
C THR A 294 -18.16 6.87 3.53
N ASN A 295 -17.14 7.47 2.92
CA ASN A 295 -16.66 8.82 3.24
C ASN A 295 -16.28 9.02 4.73
N ALA A 296 -16.09 7.92 5.46
CA ALA A 296 -15.80 7.92 6.88
C ALA A 296 -14.32 8.20 7.14
N PHE A 297 -14.07 8.90 8.24
CA PHE A 297 -12.75 9.09 8.83
C PHE A 297 -12.94 9.17 10.33
N GLU A 298 -12.44 8.18 11.06
CA GLU A 298 -12.59 8.05 12.50
C GLU A 298 -11.24 7.87 13.16
N ILE A 299 -11.13 8.42 14.36
CA ILE A 299 -9.94 8.38 15.19
C ILE A 299 -10.37 7.83 16.55
N SER A 300 -9.68 6.81 17.03
CA SER A 300 -9.90 6.21 18.34
C SER A 300 -8.56 5.94 19.03
N ILE A 301 -8.53 6.01 20.36
CA ILE A 301 -7.36 5.66 21.18
C ILE A 301 -7.79 4.53 22.11
N ASP A 302 -7.10 3.39 22.05
CA ASP A 302 -7.44 2.19 22.83
C ASP A 302 -8.94 1.85 22.78
N ASP A 303 -9.50 1.92 21.56
CA ASP A 303 -10.90 1.68 21.22
C ASP A 303 -11.92 2.70 21.80
N VAL A 304 -11.46 3.79 22.44
CA VAL A 304 -12.30 4.95 22.79
C VAL A 304 -12.38 5.90 21.59
N PRO A 305 -13.58 6.21 21.05
CA PRO A 305 -13.72 7.11 19.91
C PRO A 305 -13.39 8.55 20.30
N LEU A 306 -12.46 9.17 19.57
CA LEU A 306 -12.02 10.55 19.77
C LEU A 306 -12.65 11.50 18.76
N TRP A 307 -12.79 11.05 17.51
CA TRP A 307 -13.38 11.84 16.44
C TRP A 307 -14.08 10.94 15.43
N SER A 308 -15.28 11.35 14.99
CA SER A 308 -15.91 10.78 13.80
C SER A 308 -16.29 11.88 12.83
N LYS A 309 -15.78 11.81 11.60
CA LYS A 309 -16.20 12.70 10.51
C LYS A 309 -17.68 12.54 10.17
N LEU A 310 -18.23 11.33 10.35
CA LEU A 310 -19.65 11.08 10.06
C LEU A 310 -20.57 11.87 11.00
N GLU A 311 -20.13 12.07 12.25
CA GLU A 311 -20.87 12.83 13.26
C GLU A 311 -20.61 14.33 13.15
N THR A 312 -19.34 14.71 12.98
CA THR A 312 -18.91 16.13 12.99
C THR A 312 -19.02 16.81 11.63
N GLY A 313 -19.18 16.04 10.54
CA GLY A 313 -19.24 16.54 9.16
C GLY A 313 -17.90 17.03 8.58
N ARG A 314 -16.84 17.13 9.41
CA ARG A 314 -15.53 17.67 9.01
C ARG A 314 -14.38 16.86 9.61
N LEU A 315 -13.18 17.10 9.09
CA LEU A 315 -11.94 16.62 9.70
C LEU A 315 -11.47 17.60 10.77
N PRO A 316 -10.79 17.14 11.82
CA PRO A 316 -10.21 18.02 12.82
C PRO A 316 -9.04 18.79 12.23
N SER A 317 -8.85 20.05 12.63
CA SER A 317 -7.62 20.76 12.26
C SER A 317 -6.40 20.12 12.92
N ASN A 318 -5.20 20.32 12.38
CA ASN A 318 -3.98 19.75 12.98
C ASN A 318 -3.80 20.17 14.45
N ASN A 319 -4.11 21.43 14.80
CA ASN A 319 -4.02 21.93 16.17
C ASN A 319 -5.08 21.33 17.08
N GLU A 320 -6.32 21.23 16.60
CA GLU A 320 -7.43 20.60 17.32
C GLU A 320 -7.14 19.12 17.60
N PHE A 321 -6.58 18.42 16.62
CA PHE A 321 -6.14 17.04 16.78
C PHE A 321 -5.09 16.89 17.89
N ILE A 322 -4.04 17.74 17.90
CA ILE A 322 -3.03 17.72 18.98
C ILE A 322 -3.66 18.01 20.34
N GLN A 323 -4.54 19.00 20.44
CA GLN A 323 -5.20 19.36 21.70
C GLN A 323 -6.04 18.21 22.25
N MET A 324 -6.75 17.48 21.37
CA MET A 324 -7.49 16.29 21.76
C MET A 324 -6.57 15.18 22.28
N LEU A 325 -5.42 14.95 21.64
CA LEU A 325 -4.41 14.00 22.12
C LEU A 325 -3.82 14.41 23.47
N GLN A 326 -3.51 15.70 23.66
CA GLN A 326 -2.99 16.24 24.91
C GLN A 326 -3.99 16.04 26.06
N THR A 327 -5.26 16.35 25.80
CA THR A 327 -6.35 16.20 26.78
C THR A 327 -6.56 14.73 27.15
N PHE A 328 -6.45 13.82 26.18
CA PHE A 328 -6.54 12.39 26.45
C PHE A 328 -5.33 11.88 27.25
N SER A 329 -4.12 12.29 26.86
CA SER A 329 -2.87 11.95 27.56
C SER A 329 -2.87 12.42 29.02
N SER A 330 -3.35 13.64 29.29
CA SER A 330 -3.41 14.19 30.64
C SER A 330 -4.45 13.47 31.51
N ASN A 331 -5.62 13.13 30.96
CA ASN A 331 -6.68 12.43 31.68
C ASN A 331 -6.34 10.96 31.98
N THR A 332 -5.53 10.32 31.13
CA THR A 332 -5.26 8.87 31.21
C THR A 332 -3.97 8.54 31.99
N ARG A 333 -3.25 9.55 32.52
CA ARG A 333 -1.91 9.44 33.15
C ARG A 333 -0.96 8.52 32.36
N LEU A 334 -0.55 9.00 31.19
CA LEU A 334 0.72 8.60 30.58
C LEU A 334 1.87 9.39 31.20
#